data_AF-A0A4D6WM47-F1
#
_entry.id   AF-A0A4D6WM47-F1
#
_cell.length_a   1.000
_cell.length_b   1.000
_cell.length_c   1.000
_cell.angle_alpha   90.00
_cell.angle_beta   90.00
_cell.angle_gamma   90.00
#
_symmetry.space_group_name_H-M   'P 1'
#
loop_
_entity.id
_entity.type
_entity.pdbx_description
1 polymer ?
#
loop_
_entity_poly.entity_id
_entity_poly.type
_entity_poly.pdbx_seq_one_letter_code
_entity_poly.pdbx_strand_id
1 'polypeptide(L)'
;MNKLLYFKKKIDLLLISIEALDLYSSEKICEYNNSIKILNNSTNYNKLYFSSLIKYINTIHMIIDNTLLQQSSIYIIKQYNQYPLSNIVTKYLNKFCYLYYKSQSYYDGYSFYQKTKLTKIAMTNLYIISHIDNQDRLFYILKYLNI
;
A
#
# COMPACT_ATOMS: atom_id res chain seq x y z
N MET A 1 5.62 -13.48 15.96
CA MET A 1 6.14 -12.69 14.81
C MET A 1 6.53 -11.30 15.32
N ASN A 2 7.70 -10.78 14.98
CA ASN A 2 8.18 -9.48 15.46
C ASN A 2 7.19 -8.36 15.04
N LYS A 3 6.66 -7.57 16.00
CA LYS A 3 5.65 -6.52 15.75
C LYS A 3 6.11 -5.53 14.67
N LEU A 4 7.40 -5.19 14.69
CA LEU A 4 8.03 -4.29 13.72
C LEU A 4 8.04 -4.88 12.30
N LEU A 5 8.29 -6.18 12.18
CA LEU A 5 8.25 -6.88 10.89
C LEU A 5 6.82 -6.92 10.33
N TYR A 6 5.82 -7.11 11.18
CA TYR A 6 4.41 -7.08 10.77
C TYR A 6 3.98 -5.69 10.31
N PHE A 7 4.37 -4.65 11.05
CA PHE A 7 4.14 -3.25 10.69
C PHE A 7 4.73 -2.92 9.31
N LYS A 8 6.01 -3.26 9.08
CA LYS A 8 6.67 -3.05 7.80
C LYS A 8 5.93 -3.76 6.66
N LYS A 9 5.56 -5.03 6.85
CA LYS A 9 4.77 -5.79 5.86
C LYS A 9 3.45 -5.09 5.51
N LYS A 10 2.74 -4.51 6.48
CA LYS A 10 1.51 -3.76 6.21
C LYS A 10 1.78 -2.50 5.39
N ILE A 11 2.85 -1.76 5.71
CA ILE A 11 3.27 -0.60 4.92
C ILE A 11 3.60 -1.02 3.49
N ASP A 12 4.42 -2.05 3.30
CA ASP A 12 4.83 -2.52 1.98
C ASP A 12 3.61 -2.90 1.13
N LEU A 13 2.62 -3.57 1.73
CA LEU A 13 1.36 -3.91 1.05
C LEU A 13 0.53 -2.66 0.70
N LEU A 14 0.48 -1.65 1.56
CA LEU A 14 -0.23 -0.40 1.28
C LEU A 14 0.44 0.36 0.12
N LEU A 15 1.77 0.39 0.09
CA LEU A 15 2.55 0.98 -0.99
C LEU A 15 2.33 0.26 -2.32
N ILE A 16 2.29 -1.08 -2.31
CA ILE A 16 1.94 -1.87 -3.50
C ILE A 16 0.54 -1.49 -4.00
N SER A 17 -0.42 -1.22 -3.11
CA SER A 17 -1.76 -0.75 -3.51
C SER A 17 -1.73 0.63 -4.15
N ILE A 18 -0.92 1.55 -3.64
CA ILE A 18 -0.72 2.88 -4.23
C ILE A 18 -0.09 2.75 -5.62
N GLU A 19 0.98 1.96 -5.77
CA GLU A 19 1.63 1.72 -7.07
C GLU A 19 0.70 0.98 -8.06
N ALA A 20 -0.16 0.09 -7.56
CA ALA A 20 -1.17 -0.57 -8.37
C ALA A 20 -2.26 0.41 -8.85
N LEU A 21 -2.65 1.38 -8.04
CA LEU A 21 -3.58 2.47 -8.43
C LEU A 21 -2.97 3.41 -9.45
N ASP A 22 -1.65 3.56 -9.42
CA ASP A 22 -0.89 4.39 -10.33
C ASP A 22 -0.82 3.80 -11.76
N LEU A 23 -1.97 3.66 -12.41
CA LEU A 23 -2.06 3.30 -13.83
C LEU A 23 -1.74 4.50 -14.73
N TYR A 24 -1.65 5.73 -14.20
CA TYR A 24 -1.66 6.97 -14.99
C TYR A 24 -0.77 8.14 -14.47
N SER A 25 0.00 8.02 -13.38
CA SER A 25 0.83 9.12 -12.82
C SER A 25 2.30 8.72 -12.64
N SER A 26 3.00 8.52 -13.76
CA SER A 26 4.31 7.86 -13.84
C SER A 26 5.52 8.57 -13.20
N GLU A 27 5.44 9.84 -12.81
CA GLU A 27 6.63 10.60 -12.37
C GLU A 27 6.74 10.76 -10.85
N LYS A 28 5.68 11.20 -10.16
CA LYS A 28 5.76 11.51 -8.72
C LYS A 28 5.93 10.27 -7.84
N ILE A 29 5.29 9.14 -8.20
CA ILE A 29 5.36 7.92 -7.39
C ILE A 29 6.72 7.20 -7.55
N CYS A 30 7.42 7.39 -8.66
CA CYS A 30 8.80 6.90 -8.82
C CYS A 30 9.77 7.57 -7.82
N GLU A 31 9.62 8.87 -7.57
CA GLU A 31 10.42 9.59 -6.56
C GLU A 31 10.10 9.11 -5.12
N TYR A 32 8.83 8.81 -4.85
CA TYR A 32 8.42 8.23 -3.57
C TYR A 32 8.91 6.80 -3.38
N ASN A 33 8.85 5.97 -4.42
CA ASN A 33 9.39 4.62 -4.42
C ASN A 33 10.91 4.63 -4.21
N ASN A 34 11.62 5.62 -4.75
CA ASN A 34 13.05 5.80 -4.49
C ASN A 34 13.33 6.22 -3.04
N SER A 35 12.57 7.17 -2.48
CA SER A 35 12.74 7.57 -1.08
C SER A 35 12.38 6.45 -0.09
N ILE A 36 11.36 5.65 -0.38
CA ILE A 36 11.00 4.45 0.40
C ILE A 36 12.06 3.35 0.26
N LYS A 37 12.61 3.12 -0.94
CA LYS A 37 13.74 2.20 -1.16
C LYS A 37 15.00 2.65 -0.40
N ILE A 38 15.27 3.94 -0.37
CA ILE A 38 16.39 4.53 0.38
C ILE A 38 16.22 4.29 1.89
N LEU A 39 15.01 4.50 2.43
CA LEU A 39 14.74 4.16 3.84
C LEU A 39 14.87 2.64 4.10
N ASN A 40 14.44 1.79 3.14
CA ASN A 40 14.56 0.33 3.24
C ASN A 40 16.00 -0.19 3.17
N ASN A 41 16.89 0.52 2.46
CA ASN A 41 18.32 0.19 2.35
C ASN A 41 19.17 0.70 3.52
N SER A 42 18.61 1.50 4.43
CA SER A 42 19.29 1.89 5.68
C SER A 42 19.27 0.73 6.70
N THR A 43 20.06 -0.29 6.39
CA THR A 43 20.09 -1.59 7.08
C THR A 43 20.86 -1.50 8.39
N ASN A 44 20.19 -0.98 9.42
CA ASN A 44 20.40 -1.46 10.79
C ASN A 44 19.04 -1.86 11.37
N TYR A 45 18.63 -3.08 11.02
CA TYR A 45 17.32 -3.68 11.32
C TYR A 45 16.95 -3.67 12.82
N ASN A 46 17.94 -3.55 13.70
CA ASN A 46 17.74 -3.48 15.15
C ASN A 46 17.41 -2.07 15.68
N LYS A 47 17.47 -1.04 14.83
CA LYS A 47 17.27 0.36 15.20
C LYS A 47 16.43 1.11 14.17
N LEU A 48 15.22 0.60 13.90
CA LEU A 48 14.17 1.46 13.34
C LEU A 48 13.78 2.47 14.43
N TYR A 49 14.45 3.62 14.42
CA TYR A 49 14.13 4.71 15.34
C TYR A 49 12.71 5.22 15.04
N PHE A 50 11.99 5.59 16.10
CA PHE A 50 10.63 6.14 16.03
C PHE A 50 10.52 7.31 15.02
N SER A 51 11.58 8.11 14.89
CA SER A 51 11.70 9.20 13.91
C SER A 51 11.62 8.73 12.45
N SER A 52 12.24 7.59 12.11
CA SER A 52 12.14 6.99 10.76
C SER A 52 10.71 6.51 10.48
N LEU A 53 10.03 6.02 11.52
CA LEU A 53 8.66 5.52 11.46
C LEU A 53 7.65 6.66 11.23
N ILE A 54 7.84 7.80 11.91
CA ILE A 54 7.09 9.04 11.66
C ILE A 54 7.32 9.53 10.23
N LYS A 55 8.57 9.54 9.75
CA LYS A 55 8.89 9.93 8.37
C LYS A 55 8.14 9.06 7.36
N TYR A 56 8.12 7.74 7.57
CA TYR A 56 7.37 6.81 6.73
C TYR A 56 5.87 7.13 6.69
N ILE A 57 5.25 7.31 7.86
CA ILE A 57 3.82 7.62 7.94
C ILE A 57 3.51 8.95 7.24
N ASN A 58 4.37 9.96 7.42
CA ASN A 58 4.22 11.26 6.78
C ASN A 58 4.35 11.17 5.26
N THR A 59 5.31 10.40 4.74
CA THR A 59 5.46 10.16 3.30
C THR A 59 4.22 9.46 2.72
N ILE A 60 3.71 8.42 3.39
CA ILE A 60 2.48 7.72 2.97
C ILE A 60 1.30 8.69 2.96
N HIS A 61 1.17 9.52 3.99
CA HIS A 61 0.14 10.54 4.08
C HIS A 61 0.20 11.50 2.89
N MET A 62 1.38 12.05 2.57
CA MET A 62 1.56 12.94 1.42
C MET A 62 1.19 12.30 0.08
N ILE A 63 1.47 11.00 -0.09
CA ILE A 63 1.13 10.28 -1.31
C ILE A 63 -0.39 10.10 -1.42
N ILE A 64 -1.04 9.70 -0.33
CA ILE A 64 -2.49 9.43 -0.31
C ILE A 64 -3.32 10.72 -0.39
N ASP A 65 -2.77 11.86 0.02
CA ASP A 65 -3.39 13.18 -0.13
C ASP A 65 -3.54 13.62 -1.61
N ASN A 66 -3.16 12.77 -2.55
CA ASN A 66 -3.47 12.93 -3.96
C ASN A 66 -4.95 12.57 -4.24
N THR A 67 -5.75 13.59 -4.53
CA THR A 67 -7.18 13.48 -4.85
C THR A 67 -7.47 12.47 -5.97
N LEU A 68 -6.57 12.29 -6.94
CA LEU A 68 -6.73 11.31 -8.02
C LEU A 68 -6.64 9.85 -7.52
N LEU A 69 -5.73 9.57 -6.57
CA LEU A 69 -5.61 8.23 -5.98
C LEU A 69 -6.85 7.88 -5.15
N GLN A 70 -7.37 8.87 -4.41
CA GLN A 70 -8.59 8.70 -3.63
C GLN A 70 -9.80 8.45 -4.54
N GLN A 71 -9.99 9.27 -5.57
CA GLN A 71 -11.07 9.09 -6.55
C GLN A 71 -10.98 7.74 -7.26
N SER A 72 -9.77 7.32 -7.67
CA SER A 72 -9.53 6.01 -8.28
C SER A 72 -9.87 4.88 -7.31
N SER A 73 -9.49 5.01 -6.04
CA SER A 73 -9.82 4.03 -4.99
C SER A 73 -11.33 3.92 -4.79
N ILE A 74 -12.04 5.04 -4.65
CA ILE A 74 -13.50 5.08 -4.50
C ILE A 74 -14.17 4.43 -5.71
N TYR A 75 -13.71 4.74 -6.92
CA TYR A 75 -14.26 4.18 -8.15
C TYR A 75 -14.09 2.66 -8.20
N ILE A 76 -12.89 2.13 -7.92
CA ILE A 76 -12.63 0.69 -7.91
C ILE A 76 -13.45 -0.02 -6.82
N ILE A 77 -13.60 0.57 -5.63
CA ILE A 77 -14.44 0.01 -4.55
C ILE A 77 -15.90 -0.08 -4.99
N LYS A 78 -16.45 1.00 -5.58
CA LYS A 78 -17.83 1.00 -6.10
C LYS A 78 -18.02 -0.09 -7.15
N GLN A 79 -17.07 -0.21 -8.07
CA GLN A 79 -17.08 -1.25 -9.11
C GLN A 79 -16.94 -2.65 -8.51
N TYR A 80 -16.12 -2.85 -7.49
CA TYR A 80 -15.98 -4.15 -6.82
C TYR A 80 -17.28 -4.59 -6.15
N ASN A 81 -17.99 -3.68 -5.48
CA ASN A 81 -19.23 -3.99 -4.78
C ASN A 81 -20.38 -4.35 -5.74
N GLN A 82 -20.41 -3.76 -6.93
CA GLN A 82 -21.45 -4.02 -7.93
C GLN A 82 -21.07 -5.15 -8.89
N TYR A 83 -19.81 -5.15 -9.35
CA TYR A 83 -19.27 -6.02 -10.40
C TYR A 83 -17.83 -6.45 -10.05
N PRO A 84 -17.65 -7.44 -9.15
CA PRO A 84 -16.33 -7.91 -8.71
C PRO A 84 -15.41 -8.40 -9.83
N LEU A 85 -15.97 -8.77 -10.98
CA LEU A 85 -15.25 -9.25 -12.17
C LEU A 85 -15.13 -8.19 -13.27
N SER A 86 -15.45 -6.92 -12.99
CA SER A 86 -15.28 -5.84 -13.95
C SER A 86 -13.81 -5.69 -14.38
N ASN A 87 -13.61 -5.20 -15.60
CA ASN A 87 -12.27 -5.04 -16.17
C ASN A 87 -11.37 -4.15 -15.31
N ILE A 88 -11.92 -3.06 -14.73
CA ILE A 88 -11.16 -2.13 -13.89
C ILE A 88 -10.68 -2.80 -12.59
N VAL A 89 -11.56 -3.53 -11.92
CA VAL A 89 -11.25 -4.29 -10.70
C VAL A 89 -10.21 -5.37 -10.99
N THR A 90 -10.42 -6.13 -12.06
CA THR A 90 -9.52 -7.22 -12.45
C THR A 90 -8.13 -6.68 -12.80
N LYS A 91 -8.03 -5.56 -13.54
CA LYS A 91 -6.76 -4.90 -13.86
C LYS A 91 -6.02 -4.46 -12.59
N TYR A 92 -6.72 -3.80 -11.67
CA TYR A 92 -6.16 -3.38 -10.39
C TYR A 92 -5.63 -4.58 -9.58
N LEU A 93 -6.47 -5.60 -9.36
CA LEU A 93 -6.11 -6.77 -8.56
C LEU A 93 -4.95 -7.56 -9.18
N ASN A 94 -4.92 -7.68 -10.51
CA ASN A 94 -3.83 -8.35 -11.21
C ASN A 94 -2.52 -7.56 -11.08
N LYS A 95 -2.55 -6.23 -11.21
CA LYS A 95 -1.37 -5.38 -11.01
C LYS A 95 -0.87 -5.46 -9.57
N PHE A 96 -1.77 -5.37 -8.59
CA PHE A 96 -1.44 -5.55 -7.17
C PHE A 96 -0.77 -6.90 -6.92
N CYS A 97 -1.36 -7.99 -7.41
CA CYS A 97 -0.81 -9.33 -7.24
C CYS A 97 0.57 -9.45 -7.92
N TYR A 98 0.71 -8.95 -9.15
CA TYR A 98 1.98 -8.94 -9.87
C TYR A 98 3.08 -8.21 -9.08
N LEU A 99 2.81 -7.00 -8.61
CA LEU A 99 3.76 -6.21 -7.81
C LEU A 99 4.10 -6.92 -6.48
N TYR A 100 3.11 -7.51 -5.81
CA TYR A 100 3.33 -8.32 -4.63
C TYR A 100 4.26 -9.51 -4.92
N TYR A 101 3.97 -10.33 -5.93
CA TYR A 101 4.80 -11.49 -6.26
C TYR A 101 6.21 -11.07 -6.69
N LYS A 102 6.34 -9.99 -7.47
CA LYS A 102 7.64 -9.40 -7.85
C LYS A 102 8.46 -8.97 -6.63
N SER A 103 7.80 -8.40 -5.61
CA SER A 103 8.46 -8.02 -4.35
C SER A 103 8.87 -9.23 -3.50
N GLN A 104 8.15 -10.35 -3.60
CA GLN A 104 8.43 -11.60 -2.87
C GLN A 104 9.47 -12.49 -3.56
N SER A 105 9.51 -12.53 -4.89
CA SER A 105 10.51 -13.31 -5.65
C SER A 105 11.95 -12.84 -5.40
N TYR A 106 12.11 -11.63 -4.85
CA TYR A 106 13.40 -11.11 -4.39
C TYR A 106 13.84 -11.70 -3.03
N TYR A 107 12.97 -12.45 -2.33
CA TYR A 107 13.15 -12.96 -0.96
C TYR A 107 12.83 -14.47 -0.81
N ASP A 108 13.16 -15.29 -1.82
CA ASP A 108 12.99 -16.76 -1.85
C ASP A 108 11.55 -17.29 -2.01
N GLY A 109 11.21 -17.65 -3.26
CA GLY A 109 10.44 -18.83 -3.71
C GLY A 109 8.98 -19.08 -3.27
N TYR A 110 8.56 -18.69 -2.07
CA TYR A 110 7.25 -19.06 -1.50
C TYR A 110 6.38 -17.84 -1.25
N SER A 111 5.26 -17.75 -1.98
CA SER A 111 4.30 -16.68 -1.72
C SER A 111 3.61 -16.88 -0.36
N PHE A 112 3.82 -15.95 0.56
CA PHE A 112 3.25 -16.01 1.91
C PHE A 112 1.69 -15.94 1.94
N TYR A 113 1.05 -15.45 0.89
CA TYR A 113 -0.40 -15.26 0.82
C TYR A 113 -1.01 -15.92 -0.41
N GLN A 114 -2.15 -16.61 -0.20
CA GLN A 114 -3.01 -17.08 -1.27
C GLN A 114 -3.71 -15.91 -1.99
N LYS A 115 -4.10 -16.10 -3.25
CA LYS A 115 -4.75 -15.09 -4.09
C LYS A 115 -5.98 -14.45 -3.43
N THR A 116 -6.84 -15.24 -2.81
CA THR A 116 -8.05 -14.75 -2.09
C THR A 116 -7.71 -13.81 -0.93
N LYS A 117 -6.62 -14.11 -0.20
CA LYS A 117 -6.12 -13.26 0.88
C LYS A 117 -5.50 -11.97 0.35
N LEU A 118 -4.79 -12.03 -0.79
CA LEU A 118 -4.28 -10.84 -1.49
C LEU A 118 -5.40 -9.93 -1.97
N THR A 119 -6.50 -10.48 -2.51
CA THR A 119 -7.67 -9.68 -2.88
C THR A 119 -8.25 -8.93 -1.68
N LYS A 120 -8.42 -9.61 -0.54
CA LYS A 120 -8.93 -8.97 0.69
C LYS A 120 -8.00 -7.84 1.17
N ILE A 121 -6.69 -8.08 1.15
CA ILE A 121 -5.69 -7.06 1.53
C ILE A 121 -5.77 -5.86 0.58
N ALA A 122 -5.78 -6.10 -0.74
CA ALA A 122 -5.84 -5.04 -1.75
C ALA A 122 -7.09 -4.16 -1.58
N MET A 123 -8.27 -4.78 -1.40
CA MET A 123 -9.51 -4.04 -1.19
C MET A 123 -9.52 -3.29 0.14
N THR A 124 -8.93 -3.85 1.20
CA THR A 124 -8.78 -3.17 2.49
C THR A 124 -7.89 -1.93 2.35
N ASN A 125 -6.79 -2.04 1.61
CA ASN A 125 -5.90 -0.92 1.33
C ASN A 125 -6.61 0.20 0.55
N LEU A 126 -7.40 -0.14 -0.49
CA LEU A 126 -8.23 0.86 -1.19
C LEU A 126 -9.20 1.58 -0.26
N TYR A 127 -9.82 0.84 0.66
CA TYR A 127 -10.72 1.43 1.64
C TYR A 127 -10.00 2.47 2.51
N ILE A 128 -8.79 2.17 2.97
CA ILE A 128 -7.97 3.11 3.73
C ILE A 128 -7.63 4.34 2.89
N ILE A 129 -7.13 4.14 1.66
CA ILE A 129 -6.76 5.23 0.75
C ILE A 129 -7.96 6.15 0.48
N SER A 130 -9.17 5.60 0.31
CA SER A 130 -10.39 6.37 0.05
C SER A 130 -10.98 7.11 1.26
N HIS A 131 -10.59 6.78 2.49
CA HIS A 131 -11.17 7.37 3.71
C HIS A 131 -10.22 8.33 4.43
N ILE A 132 -9.05 8.61 3.87
CA ILE A 132 -8.05 9.54 4.42
C ILE A 132 -8.42 11.02 4.20
N ASP A 133 -9.65 11.34 3.75
CA ASP A 133 -10.04 12.74 3.50
C ASP A 133 -10.67 13.46 4.72
N ASN A 134 -11.07 12.73 5.78
CA ASN A 134 -11.70 13.29 6.99
C ASN A 134 -10.67 13.78 8.03
N GLN A 135 -11.03 14.70 8.94
CA GLN A 135 -10.13 15.33 9.94
C GLN A 135 -9.24 14.36 10.75
N ASP A 136 -9.54 13.05 10.75
CA ASP A 136 -8.81 11.97 11.42
C ASP A 136 -7.89 11.14 10.48
N ARG A 137 -7.32 11.77 9.44
CA ARG A 137 -6.49 11.14 8.38
C ARG A 137 -5.40 10.20 8.89
N LEU A 138 -4.59 10.73 9.81
CA LEU A 138 -3.48 10.02 10.46
C LEU A 138 -3.99 8.89 11.35
N PHE A 139 -5.13 9.07 12.01
CA PHE A 139 -5.72 8.07 12.89
C PHE A 139 -6.11 6.80 12.13
N TYR A 140 -6.67 6.90 10.92
CA TYR A 140 -6.99 5.72 10.10
C TYR A 140 -5.74 4.94 9.66
N ILE A 141 -4.66 5.65 9.30
CA ILE A 141 -3.37 5.03 8.97
C ILE A 141 -2.80 4.32 10.21
N LEU A 142 -2.76 5.00 11.37
CA LEU A 142 -2.25 4.45 12.62
C LEU A 142 -3.05 3.22 13.07
N LYS A 143 -4.39 3.33 13.07
CA LYS A 143 -5.31 2.23 13.38
C LYS A 143 -5.13 1.04 12.45
N TYR A 144 -4.98 1.29 11.15
CA TYR A 144 -4.71 0.22 10.19
C TYR A 144 -3.38 -0.48 10.48
N LEU A 145 -2.36 0.30 10.84
CA LEU A 145 -1.03 -0.21 11.13
C LEU A 145 -0.91 -0.89 12.51
N ASN A 146 -1.95 -0.83 13.34
CA ASN A 146 -1.96 -1.30 14.73
C ASN A 146 -0.81 -0.68 15.57
N ILE A 147 -0.57 0.62 15.37
CA ILE A 147 0.21 1.45 16.31
C ILE A 147 -0.77 1.97 17.36
#